data_AF-A0A1Y1MCR0-F1
#
_entry.id   AF-A0A1Y1MCR0-F1
#
_cell.length_a   1.000
_cell.length_b   1.000
_cell.length_c   1.000
_cell.angle_alpha   90.00
_cell.angle_beta   90.00
_cell.angle_gamma   90.00
#
_symmetry.space_group_name_H-M   'P 1'
#
loop_
_entity.id
_entity.type
_entity.pdbx_description
1 polymer ?
#
loop_
_entity_poly.entity_id
_entity_poly.type
_entity_poly.pdbx_seq_one_letter_code
_entity_poly.pdbx_strand_id
1 'polypeptide(L)'
;RFRDLFTFLHKHHATLADEISLAYMNTMRWYYHNQFGRYERALAKIKTHILDKTDTLGHEDTTRMTAVLSTRTTGPPHDAFNLGRRIDLLTTTNQAAMSSYLAEEDQATHYLEVQFRNYNLALIDNATAEYTFLATFFSPALSYSQISKTFNYIFESTFELGQTLSKTLVAETFDA
;
A
#
# COMPACT_ATOMS: atom_id res chain seq x y z
N ARG A 1 -3.36 -16.11 -25.18
CA ARG A 1 -3.08 -16.21 -26.63
C ARG A 1 -1.63 -16.59 -26.95
N PHE A 2 -0.61 -16.08 -26.24
CA PHE A 2 0.81 -16.35 -26.56
C PHE A 2 1.50 -17.42 -25.70
N ARG A 3 0.77 -18.09 -24.81
CA ARG A 3 1.29 -19.13 -23.91
C ARG A 3 1.93 -20.29 -24.68
N ASP A 4 1.21 -20.84 -25.65
CA ASP A 4 1.69 -22.00 -26.42
C ASP A 4 2.89 -21.63 -27.29
N LEU A 5 2.92 -20.40 -27.81
CA LEU A 5 4.06 -19.85 -28.54
C LEU A 5 5.29 -19.73 -27.66
N PHE A 6 5.16 -19.21 -26.44
CA PHE A 6 6.27 -19.15 -25.49
C PHE A 6 6.78 -20.56 -25.15
N THR A 7 5.87 -21.51 -24.90
CA THR A 7 6.22 -22.91 -24.61
C THR A 7 6.97 -23.57 -25.78
N PHE A 8 6.53 -23.32 -27.01
CA PHE A 8 7.22 -23.77 -28.22
C PHE A 8 8.61 -23.13 -28.31
N LEU A 9 8.70 -21.82 -28.14
CA LEU A 9 9.95 -21.07 -28.21
C LEU A 9 10.96 -21.56 -27.18
N HIS A 10 10.54 -21.78 -25.94
CA HIS A 10 11.40 -22.28 -24.86
C HIS A 10 12.02 -23.65 -25.19
N LYS A 11 11.29 -24.51 -25.92
CA LYS A 11 11.80 -25.83 -26.35
C LYS A 11 12.77 -25.75 -27.53
N HIS A 12 12.54 -24.84 -28.47
CA HIS A 12 13.27 -24.80 -29.74
C HIS A 12 14.36 -23.73 -29.80
N HIS A 13 14.29 -22.69 -28.96
CA HIS A 13 15.23 -21.58 -28.92
C HIS A 13 15.26 -20.93 -27.52
N ALA A 14 15.79 -21.67 -26.53
CA ALA A 14 15.78 -21.31 -25.11
C ALA A 14 16.34 -19.91 -24.83
N THR A 15 17.44 -19.51 -25.47
CA THR A 15 18.05 -18.19 -25.28
C THR A 15 17.09 -17.03 -25.54
N LEU A 16 16.27 -17.13 -26.60
CA LEU A 16 15.31 -16.07 -26.92
C LEU A 16 14.12 -16.09 -25.96
N ALA A 17 13.71 -17.27 -25.48
CA ALA A 17 12.68 -17.38 -24.45
C ALA A 17 13.15 -16.75 -23.13
N ASP A 18 14.41 -16.93 -22.76
CA ASP A 18 15.02 -16.32 -21.57
C ASP A 18 15.09 -14.80 -21.71
N GLU A 19 15.51 -14.28 -22.87
CA GLU A 19 15.52 -12.84 -23.17
C GLU A 19 14.12 -12.21 -23.06
N ILE A 20 13.10 -12.87 -23.62
CA ILE A 20 11.70 -12.41 -23.53
C ILE A 20 11.22 -12.43 -22.08
N SER A 21 11.53 -13.50 -21.34
CA SER A 21 11.16 -13.61 -19.92
C SER A 21 11.82 -12.50 -19.10
N LEU A 22 13.10 -12.23 -19.33
CA LEU A 22 13.83 -11.16 -18.65
C LEU A 22 13.26 -9.77 -19.00
N ALA A 23 12.95 -9.53 -20.27
CA ALA A 23 12.33 -8.27 -20.70
C ALA A 23 10.95 -8.06 -20.02
N TYR A 24 10.14 -9.11 -19.95
CA TYR A 24 8.88 -9.10 -19.21
C TYR A 24 9.09 -8.74 -17.74
N MET A 25 10.00 -9.45 -17.06
CA MET A 25 10.31 -9.25 -15.65
C MET A 25 10.73 -7.81 -15.35
N ASN A 26 11.64 -7.25 -16.14
CA ASN A 26 12.11 -5.88 -15.96
C ASN A 26 11.01 -4.86 -16.22
N THR A 27 10.18 -5.09 -17.23
CA THR A 27 9.05 -4.21 -17.56
C THR A 27 8.01 -4.21 -16.44
N MET A 28 7.62 -5.39 -15.95
CA MET A 28 6.63 -5.48 -14.87
C MET A 28 7.16 -4.95 -13.55
N ARG A 29 8.43 -5.20 -13.22
CA ARG A 29 9.08 -4.62 -12.04
C ARG A 29 9.01 -3.09 -12.07
N TRP A 30 9.42 -2.50 -13.21
CA TRP A 30 9.34 -1.06 -13.39
C TRP A 30 7.90 -0.56 -13.32
N TYR A 31 6.96 -1.23 -14.00
CA TYR A 31 5.55 -0.86 -14.02
C TYR A 31 4.95 -0.80 -12.62
N TYR A 32 5.05 -1.89 -11.84
CA TYR A 32 4.49 -1.95 -10.50
C TYR A 32 5.16 -0.95 -9.56
N HIS A 33 6.49 -0.83 -9.59
CA HIS A 33 7.19 0.13 -8.74
C HIS A 33 6.73 1.58 -9.02
N ASN A 34 6.63 1.98 -10.29
CA ASN A 34 6.20 3.33 -10.66
C ASN A 34 4.73 3.57 -10.33
N GLN A 35 3.85 2.62 -10.63
CA GLN A 35 2.42 2.77 -10.40
C GLN A 35 2.10 2.83 -8.90
N PHE A 36 2.71 1.96 -8.10
CA PHE A 36 2.53 2.00 -6.64
C PHE A 36 3.21 3.21 -6.00
N GLY A 37 4.36 3.68 -6.51
CA GLY A 37 4.96 4.93 -6.03
C GLY A 37 4.09 6.17 -6.34
N ARG A 38 3.36 6.17 -7.46
CA ARG A 38 2.35 7.21 -7.73
C ARG A 38 1.14 7.07 -6.83
N TYR A 39 0.69 5.84 -6.59
CA TYR A 39 -0.47 5.58 -5.75
C TYR A 39 -0.22 5.93 -4.29
N GLU A 40 0.95 5.57 -3.74
CA GLU A 40 1.41 5.99 -2.42
C GLU A 40 1.36 7.52 -2.27
N ARG A 41 1.93 8.26 -3.23
CA ARG A 41 1.87 9.73 -3.23
C ARG A 41 0.46 10.31 -3.31
N ALA A 42 -0.47 9.62 -3.97
CA ALA A 42 -1.88 10.02 -4.00
C ALA A 42 -2.54 9.77 -2.63
N LEU A 43 -2.30 8.61 -2.01
CA LEU A 43 -2.81 8.29 -0.67
C LEU A 43 -2.24 9.22 0.41
N ALA A 44 -0.99 9.65 0.29
CA ALA A 44 -0.37 10.59 1.21
C ALA A 44 -1.05 11.98 1.25
N LYS A 45 -1.90 12.30 0.26
CA LYS A 45 -2.71 13.53 0.25
C LYS A 45 -3.97 13.42 1.10
N ILE A 46 -4.37 12.21 1.51
CA ILE A 46 -5.51 11.99 2.39
C ILE A 46 -5.21 12.61 3.75
N LYS A 47 -6.08 13.52 4.19
CA LYS A 47 -5.95 14.17 5.50
C LYS A 47 -6.14 13.12 6.59
N THR A 48 -5.14 13.00 7.46
CA THR A 48 -5.17 12.02 8.56
C THR A 48 -5.22 12.73 9.90
N HIS A 49 -5.98 12.18 10.84
CA HIS A 49 -5.97 12.63 12.23
C HIS A 49 -4.57 12.48 12.84
N ILE A 50 -4.04 13.56 13.41
CA ILE A 50 -2.79 13.55 14.18
C ILE A 50 -3.18 13.49 15.66
N LEU A 51 -2.90 12.37 16.32
CA LEU A 51 -3.07 12.21 17.76
C LEU A 51 -1.75 12.62 18.44
N ASP A 52 -1.74 13.79 19.10
CA ASP A 52 -0.55 14.34 19.78
C ASP A 52 -0.63 14.14 21.31
N LYS A 53 0.48 14.36 22.02
CA LYS A 53 0.57 14.26 23.49
C LYS A 53 -0.47 15.10 24.22
N THR A 54 -0.94 16.19 23.63
CA THR A 54 -2.00 17.04 24.19
C THR A 54 -3.36 16.35 24.26
N ASP A 55 -3.58 15.30 23.46
CA ASP A 55 -4.79 14.47 23.51
C ASP A 55 -4.69 13.37 24.58
N THR A 56 -3.53 13.17 25.22
CA THR A 56 -3.38 12.21 26.31
C THR A 56 -3.93 12.75 27.63
N LEU A 57 -4.88 12.02 28.25
CA LEU A 57 -5.42 12.33 29.58
C LEU A 57 -4.30 12.17 30.64
N GLY A 58 -3.65 13.29 30.99
CA GLY A 58 -2.61 13.31 32.03
C GLY A 58 -1.41 14.22 31.78
N HIS A 59 -1.44 15.12 30.78
CA HIS A 59 -0.38 16.10 30.62
C HIS A 59 -0.49 17.21 31.68
N GLU A 60 0.21 17.06 32.81
CA GLU A 60 0.48 18.18 33.71
C GLU A 60 1.63 19.01 33.15
N ASP A 61 1.30 20.08 32.43
CA ASP A 61 2.24 21.14 32.11
C ASP A 61 2.76 21.76 33.42
N THR A 62 3.92 21.28 33.88
CA THR A 62 4.58 21.81 35.09
C THR A 62 5.30 23.12 34.76
N THR A 63 4.61 24.10 34.17
CA THR A 63 5.16 25.44 33.93
C THR A 63 4.10 26.54 34.02
N ARG A 64 3.91 27.00 35.26
CA ARG A 64 3.77 28.42 35.67
C ARG A 64 2.83 29.32 34.85
N MET A 65 1.66 29.57 35.46
CA MET A 65 1.05 30.90 35.69
C MET A 65 1.27 31.97 34.61
N THR A 66 0.27 32.17 33.73
CA THR A 66 -0.27 33.50 33.40
C THR A 66 -1.60 33.34 32.65
N ALA A 67 -2.63 34.03 33.13
CA ALA A 67 -3.95 34.11 32.50
C ALA A 67 -3.88 34.87 31.15
N VAL A 68 -4.71 34.48 30.17
CA VAL A 68 -5.60 35.34 29.35
C VAL A 68 -6.36 34.45 28.32
N LEU A 69 -7.69 34.44 28.43
CA LEU A 69 -8.70 34.20 27.37
C LEU A 69 -8.34 33.28 26.19
N SER A 70 -8.08 31.99 26.44
CA SER A 70 -8.12 31.00 25.36
C SER A 70 -9.57 30.81 24.91
N THR A 71 -9.90 31.40 23.76
CA THR A 71 -11.01 30.99 22.91
C THR A 71 -11.01 29.48 22.92
N ARG A 72 -12.08 28.82 23.40
CA ARG A 72 -12.21 27.37 23.31
C ARG A 72 -11.99 27.00 21.85
N THR A 73 -10.77 26.55 21.52
CA THR A 73 -10.54 25.76 20.34
C THR A 73 -11.48 24.59 20.56
N THR A 74 -12.51 24.52 19.73
CA THR A 74 -13.33 23.32 19.60
C THR A 74 -12.35 22.16 19.62
N GLY A 75 -12.43 21.32 20.65
CA GLY A 75 -11.56 20.16 20.78
C GLY A 75 -11.59 19.38 19.47
N PRO A 76 -10.57 18.53 19.22
CA PRO A 76 -10.47 17.81 17.96
C PRO A 76 -11.86 17.22 17.60
N PRO A 77 -12.32 17.30 16.35
CA PRO A 77 -13.66 16.82 15.96
C PRO A 77 -13.83 15.29 16.10
N HIS A 78 -12.83 14.61 16.68
CA HIS A 78 -12.72 13.17 16.83
C HIS A 78 -12.26 12.86 18.27
N ASP A 79 -12.87 11.84 18.86
CA ASP A 79 -12.48 11.33 20.17
C ASP A 79 -11.25 10.44 20.00
N ALA A 80 -10.07 10.94 20.41
CA ALA A 80 -8.78 10.26 20.30
C ALA A 80 -8.78 8.84 20.91
N PHE A 81 -9.64 8.57 21.90
CA PHE A 81 -9.72 7.28 22.60
C PHE A 81 -10.83 6.37 22.08
N ASN A 82 -11.66 6.84 21.15
CA ASN A 82 -12.76 6.05 20.63
C ASN A 82 -12.35 5.32 19.37
N LEU A 83 -11.78 4.13 19.56
CA LEU A 83 -11.48 3.20 18.45
C LEU A 83 -12.75 2.77 17.69
N GLY A 84 -13.92 2.85 18.34
CA GLY A 84 -15.25 2.74 17.74
C GLY A 84 -15.36 1.68 16.65
N ARG A 85 -15.62 2.13 15.42
CA ARG A 85 -15.77 1.30 14.22
C ARG A 85 -14.56 1.36 13.27
N ARG A 86 -13.39 1.85 13.73
CA ARG A 86 -12.18 1.93 12.89
C ARG A 86 -11.76 0.55 12.39
N ILE A 87 -11.93 -0.49 13.22
CA ILE A 87 -11.66 -1.88 12.87
C ILE A 87 -12.53 -2.39 11.72
N ASP A 88 -13.75 -1.87 11.56
CA ASP A 88 -14.67 -2.30 10.50
C ASP A 88 -14.09 -2.00 9.11
N LEU A 89 -13.25 -0.97 8.99
CA LEU A 89 -12.52 -0.68 7.76
C LEU A 89 -11.64 -1.86 7.35
N LEU A 90 -10.90 -2.44 8.31
CA LEU A 90 -9.98 -3.54 8.04
C LEU A 90 -10.70 -4.87 7.82
N THR A 91 -11.85 -5.09 8.47
CA THR A 91 -12.60 -6.36 8.37
C THR A 91 -13.58 -6.39 7.19
N THR A 92 -13.90 -5.25 6.59
CA THR A 92 -14.81 -5.18 5.44
C THR A 92 -14.12 -5.70 4.17
N THR A 93 -14.59 -6.85 3.68
CA THR A 93 -14.01 -7.60 2.56
C THR A 93 -14.52 -7.22 1.17
N ASN A 94 -15.64 -6.49 1.06
CA ASN A 94 -16.31 -6.23 -0.24
C ASN A 94 -16.02 -4.85 -0.84
N GLN A 95 -15.06 -4.10 -0.31
CA GLN A 95 -14.75 -2.76 -0.81
C GLN A 95 -13.41 -2.76 -1.54
N ALA A 96 -13.46 -2.50 -2.85
CA ALA A 96 -12.29 -2.33 -3.71
C ALA A 96 -11.39 -1.19 -3.23
N ALA A 97 -10.11 -1.24 -3.59
CA ALA A 97 -9.18 -0.16 -3.30
C ALA A 97 -9.60 1.14 -3.99
N MET A 98 -9.48 2.24 -3.26
CA MET A 98 -9.74 3.60 -3.76
C MET A 98 -8.80 3.93 -4.91
N SER A 99 -9.31 4.59 -5.95
CA SER A 99 -8.47 5.06 -7.07
C SER A 99 -7.60 6.25 -6.66
N SER A 100 -6.47 6.46 -7.34
CA SER A 100 -5.60 7.62 -7.10
C SER A 100 -6.35 8.95 -7.21
N TYR A 101 -7.23 9.10 -8.20
CA TYR A 101 -8.01 10.33 -8.40
C TYR A 101 -8.94 10.62 -7.21
N LEU A 102 -9.63 9.60 -6.70
CA LEU A 102 -10.50 9.75 -5.52
C LEU A 102 -9.68 10.08 -4.26
N ALA A 103 -8.49 9.48 -4.11
CA ALA A 103 -7.61 9.80 -2.99
C ALA A 103 -7.12 11.25 -3.02
N GLU A 104 -6.90 11.83 -4.20
CA GLU A 104 -6.45 13.22 -4.36
C GLU A 104 -7.56 14.25 -4.11
N GLU A 105 -8.80 13.91 -4.42
CA GLU A 105 -9.95 14.82 -4.24
C GLU A 105 -10.59 14.72 -2.86
N ASP A 106 -10.24 13.69 -2.08
CA ASP A 106 -10.81 13.45 -0.77
C ASP A 106 -10.55 14.60 0.21
N GLN A 107 -11.63 15.22 0.69
CA GLN A 107 -11.58 16.35 1.61
C GLN A 107 -11.84 15.96 3.06
N ALA A 108 -12.32 14.74 3.30
CA ALA A 108 -12.59 14.25 4.64
C ALA A 108 -11.28 13.97 5.38
N THR A 109 -11.34 14.02 6.71
CA THR A 109 -10.23 13.59 7.56
C THR A 109 -10.49 12.15 7.99
N HIS A 110 -9.48 11.31 7.84
CA HIS A 110 -9.55 9.87 8.11
C HIS A 110 -8.53 9.46 9.15
N TYR A 111 -8.57 8.20 9.53
CA TYR A 111 -7.51 7.57 10.30
C TYR A 111 -6.50 6.86 9.40
N LEU A 112 -5.33 6.55 9.95
CA LEU A 112 -4.19 5.97 9.22
C LEU A 112 -4.55 4.63 8.52
N GLU A 113 -5.54 3.90 9.03
CA GLU A 113 -6.03 2.65 8.46
C GLU A 113 -6.57 2.82 7.05
N VAL A 114 -7.08 4.00 6.69
CA VAL A 114 -7.60 4.24 5.32
C VAL A 114 -6.46 4.16 4.32
N GLN A 115 -5.33 4.83 4.58
CA GLN A 115 -4.17 4.77 3.70
C GLN A 115 -3.58 3.36 3.67
N PHE A 116 -3.38 2.78 4.86
CA PHE A 116 -2.81 1.44 5.01
C PHE A 116 -3.63 0.37 4.27
N ARG A 117 -4.95 0.36 4.48
CA ARG A 117 -5.87 -0.62 3.87
C ARG A 117 -5.87 -0.49 2.35
N ASN A 118 -6.06 0.73 1.83
CA ASN A 118 -6.19 0.93 0.39
C ASN A 118 -4.92 0.55 -0.36
N TYR A 119 -3.74 0.91 0.18
CA TYR A 119 -2.47 0.50 -0.40
C TYR A 119 -2.31 -1.03 -0.43
N ASN A 120 -2.50 -1.69 0.72
CA ASN A 120 -2.28 -3.12 0.85
C ASN A 120 -3.31 -3.94 0.07
N LEU A 121 -4.56 -3.50 0.00
CA LEU A 121 -5.59 -4.17 -0.80
C LEU A 121 -5.24 -4.13 -2.28
N ALA A 122 -4.90 -2.96 -2.81
CA ALA A 122 -4.47 -2.84 -4.20
C ALA A 122 -3.23 -3.70 -4.49
N LEU A 123 -2.27 -3.74 -3.55
CA LEU A 123 -1.06 -4.54 -3.65
C LEU A 123 -1.37 -6.05 -3.73
N ILE A 124 -2.21 -6.56 -2.83
CA ILE A 124 -2.58 -7.99 -2.79
C ILE A 124 -3.33 -8.40 -4.05
N ASP A 125 -4.28 -7.59 -4.52
CA ASP A 125 -5.06 -7.88 -5.73
C ASP A 125 -4.14 -7.97 -6.97
N ASN A 126 -3.24 -7.00 -7.13
CA ASN A 126 -2.30 -6.98 -8.25
C ASN A 126 -1.26 -8.10 -8.15
N ALA A 127 -0.71 -8.34 -6.96
CA ALA A 127 0.23 -9.44 -6.72
C ALA A 127 -0.39 -10.81 -7.03
N THR A 128 -1.64 -11.02 -6.62
CA THR A 128 -2.37 -12.27 -6.88
C THR A 128 -2.64 -12.46 -8.37
N ALA A 129 -3.09 -11.40 -9.05
CA ALA A 129 -3.33 -11.44 -10.49
C ALA A 129 -2.03 -11.72 -11.26
N GLU A 130 -0.93 -11.06 -10.89
CA GLU A 130 0.38 -11.24 -11.52
C GLU A 130 0.93 -12.65 -11.29
N TYR A 131 0.89 -13.17 -10.06
CA TYR A 131 1.33 -14.54 -9.79
C TYR A 131 0.51 -15.56 -10.59
N THR A 132 -0.81 -15.36 -10.66
CA THR A 132 -1.70 -16.21 -11.46
C THR A 132 -1.36 -16.13 -12.94
N PHE A 133 -1.07 -14.94 -13.46
CA PHE A 133 -0.59 -14.77 -14.83
C PHE A 133 0.73 -15.50 -15.05
N LEU A 134 1.72 -15.31 -14.18
CA LEU A 134 3.03 -15.95 -14.30
C LEU A 134 2.89 -17.48 -14.31
N ALA A 135 2.12 -18.01 -13.36
CA ALA A 135 1.83 -19.44 -13.24
C ALA A 135 1.11 -19.99 -14.46
N THR A 136 0.18 -19.23 -15.04
CA THR A 136 -0.59 -19.67 -16.21
C THR A 136 0.20 -19.54 -17.52
N PHE A 137 0.97 -18.47 -17.69
CA PHE A 137 1.67 -18.14 -18.93
C PHE A 137 2.99 -18.88 -19.07
N PHE A 138 3.81 -18.92 -18.01
CA PHE A 138 5.15 -19.50 -18.06
C PHE A 138 5.16 -21.01 -17.75
N SER A 139 4.10 -21.58 -17.14
CA SER A 139 4.02 -23.04 -16.94
C SER A 139 3.50 -23.76 -18.19
N PRO A 140 4.12 -24.89 -18.61
CA PRO A 140 5.14 -25.67 -17.90
C PRO A 140 6.59 -25.36 -18.31
N ALA A 141 6.83 -24.33 -19.12
CA ALA A 141 8.18 -23.99 -19.59
C ALA A 141 9.11 -23.63 -18.43
N LEU A 142 8.60 -22.91 -17.43
CA LEU A 142 9.28 -22.63 -16.16
C LEU A 142 8.62 -23.41 -15.02
N SER A 143 9.43 -23.89 -14.09
CA SER A 143 8.94 -24.52 -12.85
C SER A 143 8.29 -23.50 -11.91
N TYR A 144 7.39 -23.94 -11.04
CA TYR A 144 6.79 -23.08 -10.00
C TYR A 144 7.81 -22.44 -9.06
N SER A 145 8.96 -23.09 -8.85
CA SER A 145 10.09 -22.50 -8.09
C SER A 145 10.69 -21.30 -8.82
N GLN A 146 10.92 -21.41 -10.13
CA GLN A 146 11.40 -20.29 -10.96
C GLN A 146 10.35 -19.18 -11.02
N ILE A 147 9.07 -19.52 -11.22
CA ILE A 147 7.96 -18.55 -11.22
C ILE A 147 7.92 -17.76 -9.89
N SER A 148 8.11 -18.43 -8.76
CA SER A 148 8.12 -17.77 -7.45
C SER A 148 9.31 -16.81 -7.29
N LYS A 149 10.49 -17.19 -7.80
CA LYS A 149 11.66 -16.28 -7.84
C LYS A 149 11.40 -15.07 -8.74
N THR A 150 10.80 -15.28 -9.90
CA THR A 150 10.41 -14.23 -10.83
C THR A 150 9.41 -13.27 -10.20
N PHE A 151 8.38 -13.80 -9.53
CA PHE A 151 7.39 -13.00 -8.80
C PHE A 151 8.05 -12.12 -7.74
N ASN A 152 8.91 -12.69 -6.88
CA ASN A 152 9.63 -11.93 -5.87
C ASN A 152 10.51 -10.85 -6.51
N TYR A 153 11.22 -11.19 -7.59
CA TYR A 153 12.02 -10.19 -8.31
C TYR A 153 11.20 -9.02 -8.86
N ILE A 154 9.97 -9.27 -9.34
CA ILE A 154 9.08 -8.23 -9.86
C ILE A 154 8.56 -7.34 -8.73
N PHE A 155 8.13 -7.94 -7.60
CA PHE A 155 7.45 -7.20 -6.54
C PHE A 155 8.35 -6.70 -5.40
N GLU A 156 9.61 -7.12 -5.29
CA GLU A 156 10.49 -6.74 -4.18
C GLU A 156 10.45 -5.24 -3.90
N SER A 157 10.72 -4.42 -4.93
CA SER A 157 10.73 -2.96 -4.81
C SER A 157 9.37 -2.35 -4.53
N THR A 158 8.28 -3.05 -4.83
CA THR A 158 6.92 -2.61 -4.51
C THR A 158 6.55 -2.98 -3.07
N PHE A 159 7.00 -4.12 -2.57
CA PHE A 159 6.85 -4.50 -1.18
C PHE A 159 7.64 -3.57 -0.26
N GLU A 160 8.84 -3.15 -0.66
CA GLU A 160 9.63 -2.13 0.06
C GLU A 160 8.86 -0.80 0.20
N LEU A 161 8.16 -0.36 -0.85
CA LEU A 161 7.30 0.83 -0.79
C LEU A 161 6.17 0.66 0.23
N GLY A 162 5.48 -0.48 0.24
CA GLY A 162 4.41 -0.76 1.20
C GLY A 162 4.90 -0.82 2.66
N GLN A 163 6.07 -1.42 2.88
CA GLN A 163 6.71 -1.43 4.20
C GLN A 163 7.11 -0.02 4.65
N THR A 164 7.64 0.79 3.72
CA THR A 164 8.02 2.18 4.00
C THR A 164 6.80 3.02 4.34
N LEU A 165 5.72 2.94 3.56
CA LEU A 165 4.45 3.60 3.85
C LEU A 165 3.94 3.22 5.25
N SER A 166 3.93 1.92 5.57
CA SER A 166 3.45 1.43 6.87
C SER A 166 4.28 1.99 8.02
N LYS A 167 5.62 2.08 7.87
CA LYS A 167 6.51 2.71 8.85
C LYS A 167 6.22 4.19 9.01
N THR A 168 6.04 4.92 7.91
CA THR A 168 5.72 6.35 7.95
C THR A 168 4.41 6.63 8.66
N LEU A 169 3.36 5.82 8.39
CA LEU A 169 2.05 5.97 9.03
C LEU A 169 2.08 5.82 10.55
N VAL A 170 2.99 5.01 11.09
CA VAL A 170 3.11 4.77 12.54
C VAL A 170 4.21 5.60 13.22
N ALA A 171 5.08 6.26 12.46
CA ALA A 171 6.26 6.94 13.02
C ALA A 171 5.93 8.22 13.80
N GLU A 172 4.90 8.96 13.39
CA GLU A 172 4.57 10.30 13.91
C GLU A 172 3.28 10.34 14.73
N THR A 173 2.74 9.17 15.11
CA THR A 173 1.47 9.07 15.83
C THR A 173 1.64 8.39 17.19
N PHE A 174 0.89 8.85 18.20
CA PHE A 174 0.75 8.20 19.50
C PHE A 174 -0.37 7.15 19.52
N ASP A 175 -0.90 6.78 18.36
CA ASP A 175 -1.95 5.75 18.16
C ASP A 175 -1.41 4.30 18.19
N ALA A 176 -0.10 4.12 18.45
CA ALA A 176 0.60 2.82 18.43
C ALA A 176 0.74 2.17 19.82
#